data_AF-A0A3B9V186-F1
#
_entry.id   AF-A0A3B9V186-F1
#
_cell.length_a   1.000
_cell.length_b   1.000
_cell.length_c   1.000
_cell.angle_alpha   90.00
_cell.angle_beta   90.00
_cell.angle_gamma   90.00
#
_symmetry.space_group_name_H-M   'P 1'
#
loop_
_entity.id
_entity.type
_entity.pdbx_description
1 polymer ?
#
loop_
_entity_poly.entity_id
_entity_poly.type
_entity_poly.pdbx_seq_one_letter_code
_entity_poly.pdbx_strand_id
1 'polypeptide(L)'
;GGVDNGFPAAIDLASVANRNEYDRQMLHDNLLFGTPDEVIQKLNQYRDLGVDHFIYYASLGLGLKEQKRSLELFIEKVIPEFDHTD
;
A
#
# COMPACT_ATOMS: atom_id res chain seq x y z
N GLY A 1 -3.87 -20.75 -14.81
CA GLY A 1 -5.16 -20.81 -14.11
C GLY A 1 -6.25 -20.44 -15.09
N GLY A 2 -7.34 -21.21 -15.13
CA GLY A 2 -8.49 -20.86 -15.96
C GLY A 2 -9.18 -19.60 -15.43
N VAL A 3 -9.68 -18.77 -16.34
CA VAL A 3 -10.53 -17.61 -16.02
C VAL A 3 -11.91 -17.91 -16.56
N ASP A 4 -12.93 -17.85 -15.70
CA ASP A 4 -14.34 -17.97 -16.09
C ASP A 4 -15.08 -16.68 -15.72
N ASN A 5 -15.65 -16.01 -16.72
CA ASN A 5 -16.34 -14.73 -16.57
C ASN A 5 -15.55 -13.65 -15.78
N GLY A 6 -14.23 -13.58 -15.98
CA GLY A 6 -13.35 -12.63 -15.29
C GLY A 6 -12.95 -13.02 -13.87
N PHE A 7 -13.45 -14.15 -13.35
CA PHE A 7 -13.04 -14.68 -12.06
C PHE A 7 -11.94 -15.73 -12.24
N PRO A 8 -10.82 -15.62 -11.51
CA PRO A 8 -9.82 -16.67 -11.48
C PRO A 8 -10.40 -17.90 -10.79
N ALA A 9 -9.96 -19.09 -11.20
CA ALA A 9 -10.23 -20.32 -10.47
C ALA A 9 -9.88 -20.15 -8.98
N ALA A 10 -10.80 -20.52 -8.08
CA ALA A 10 -10.58 -20.46 -6.65
C ALA A 10 -9.34 -21.29 -6.27
N ILE A 11 -8.43 -20.68 -5.53
CA ILE A 11 -7.25 -21.37 -5.02
C ILE A 11 -7.58 -22.00 -3.66
N ASP A 12 -6.98 -23.15 -3.40
CA ASP A 12 -6.99 -23.72 -2.05
C ASP A 12 -6.21 -22.81 -1.11
N LEU A 13 -6.87 -22.27 -0.09
CA LEU A 13 -6.23 -21.39 0.90
C LEU A 13 -5.09 -22.09 1.64
N ALA A 14 -5.18 -23.42 1.86
CA ALA A 14 -4.10 -24.17 2.49
C ALA A 14 -2.80 -24.15 1.64
N SER A 15 -2.92 -24.01 0.32
CA SER A 15 -1.77 -23.91 -0.60
C SER A 15 -1.05 -22.56 -0.56
N VAL A 16 -1.67 -21.53 0.05
CA VAL A 16 -1.08 -20.19 0.21
C VAL A 16 -0.84 -19.80 1.68
N ALA A 17 -1.40 -20.57 2.63
CA ALA A 17 -1.31 -20.30 4.07
C ALA A 17 0.12 -20.29 4.64
N ASN A 18 1.08 -20.97 3.99
CA ASN A 18 2.49 -21.03 4.42
C ASN A 18 3.40 -20.05 3.65
N ARG A 19 2.84 -19.04 2.98
CA ARG A 19 3.65 -17.99 2.35
C ARG A 19 3.99 -16.92 3.38
N ASN A 20 5.28 -16.76 3.65
CA ASN A 20 5.81 -15.74 4.57
C ASN A 20 5.38 -14.31 4.17
N GLU A 21 4.99 -14.10 2.92
CA GLU A 21 4.49 -12.83 2.36
C GLU A 21 3.22 -12.31 3.07
N TYR A 22 2.44 -13.19 3.72
CA TYR A 22 1.26 -12.81 4.51
C TYR A 22 1.55 -12.66 6.01
N ASP A 23 2.81 -12.84 6.43
CA ASP A 23 3.21 -12.52 7.78
C ASP A 23 3.00 -11.03 8.07
N ARG A 24 2.61 -10.71 9.30
CA ARG A 24 2.31 -9.33 9.70
C ARG A 24 3.49 -8.39 9.50
N GLN A 25 4.70 -8.84 9.83
CA GLN A 25 5.90 -8.02 9.69
C GLN A 25 6.20 -7.76 8.22
N MET A 26 6.11 -8.79 7.37
CA MET A 26 6.30 -8.64 5.93
C MET A 26 5.28 -7.70 5.30
N LEU A 27 4.01 -7.78 5.70
CA LEU A 27 2.99 -6.83 5.24
C LEU A 27 3.29 -5.40 5.70
N HIS A 28 3.71 -5.23 6.96
CA HIS A 28 4.07 -3.93 7.50
C HIS A 28 5.28 -3.32 6.78
N ASP A 29 6.29 -4.13 6.46
CA ASP A 29 7.52 -3.66 5.83
C ASP A 29 7.31 -3.30 4.36
N ASN A 30 6.52 -4.10 3.63
CA ASN A 30 6.36 -3.96 2.19
C ASN A 30 5.19 -3.05 1.78
N LEU A 31 4.17 -2.87 2.62
CA LEU A 31 3.06 -1.96 2.36
C LEU A 31 3.31 -0.60 3.02
N LEU A 32 2.62 0.44 2.54
CA LEU A 32 2.66 1.76 3.15
C LEU A 32 1.73 1.85 4.37
N PHE A 33 2.06 1.06 5.39
CA PHE A 33 1.54 1.20 6.74
C PHE A 33 2.56 1.91 7.62
N GLY A 34 2.05 2.73 8.54
CA GLY A 34 2.86 3.44 9.53
C GLY A 34 2.38 4.86 9.78
N THR A 35 3.21 5.59 10.52
CA THR A 35 3.18 7.04 10.71
C THR A 35 3.56 7.78 9.42
N PRO A 36 3.26 9.07 9.28
CA PRO A 36 3.68 9.86 8.11
C PRO A 36 5.19 9.77 7.83
N ASP A 37 6.03 9.85 8.86
CA ASP A 37 7.50 9.80 8.71
C ASP A 37 7.96 8.44 8.15
N GLU A 38 7.40 7.34 8.64
CA GLU A 38 7.69 5.99 8.13
C GLU A 38 7.23 5.84 6.67
N VAL A 39 6.08 6.41 6.31
CA VAL A 39 5.57 6.40 4.95
C VAL A 39 6.47 7.21 4.02
N ILE A 40 6.91 8.41 4.43
CA ILE A 40 7.87 9.24 3.70
C ILE A 40 9.17 8.47 3.47
N GLN A 41 9.73 7.84 4.51
CA GLN A 41 10.96 7.07 4.39
C GLN A 41 10.83 5.95 3.35
N LYS A 42 9.70 5.22 3.35
CA LYS A 42 9.43 4.17 2.36
C LYS A 42 9.28 4.75 0.95
N LEU A 43 8.55 5.85 0.78
CA LEU A 43 8.38 6.50 -0.53
C LEU A 43 9.70 7.04 -1.08
N ASN A 44 10.58 7.58 -0.23
CA ASN A 44 11.91 8.02 -0.63
C ASN A 44 12.76 6.87 -1.21
N GLN A 45 12.63 5.65 -0.70
CA GLN A 45 13.32 4.48 -1.30
C GLN A 45 12.88 4.24 -2.74
N TYR A 46 11.59 4.42 -3.06
CA TYR A 46 11.10 4.31 -4.43
C TYR A 46 11.55 5.48 -5.31
N ARG A 47 11.55 6.71 -4.77
CA ARG A 47 12.08 7.90 -5.45
C ARG A 47 13.55 7.72 -5.83
N ASP A 48 14.36 7.19 -4.92
CA ASP A 48 15.79 6.95 -5.16
C ASP A 48 16.04 5.89 -6.26
N LEU A 49 15.04 5.03 -6.53
CA LEU A 49 15.03 4.10 -7.66
C LEU A 49 14.50 4.72 -8.97
N GLY A 50 14.13 6.00 -8.96
CA GLY A 50 13.59 6.72 -10.12
C GLY A 50 12.09 6.59 -10.31
N VAL A 51 11.34 6.12 -9.31
CA VAL A 51 9.87 6.12 -9.35
C VAL A 51 9.34 7.53 -9.09
N ASP A 52 8.51 8.04 -9.99
CA ASP A 52 7.97 9.40 -9.97
C ASP A 52 6.45 9.45 -9.73
N HIS A 53 5.76 8.30 -9.82
CA HIS A 53 4.32 8.19 -9.61
C HIS A 53 4.00 7.23 -8.47
N PHE A 54 3.17 7.68 -7.54
CA PHE A 54 2.61 6.87 -6.47
C PHE A 54 1.08 6.84 -6.55
N ILE A 55 0.49 5.64 -6.47
CA ILE A 55 -0.97 5.44 -6.47
C ILE A 55 -1.42 5.15 -5.04
N TYR A 56 -2.17 6.09 -4.46
CA TYR A 56 -2.73 5.92 -3.12
C TYR A 56 -3.93 4.97 -3.13
N TYR A 57 -3.81 3.84 -2.45
CA TYR A 57 -4.88 2.85 -2.33
C TYR A 57 -5.47 2.83 -0.91
N ALA A 58 -6.66 3.44 -0.76
CA ALA A 58 -7.31 3.62 0.54
C ALA A 58 -8.20 2.44 0.99
N SER A 59 -8.65 1.61 0.06
CA SER A 59 -9.81 0.72 0.25
C SER A 59 -9.47 -0.70 0.70
N LEU A 60 -8.52 -0.83 1.64
CA LEU A 60 -8.15 -2.12 2.26
C LEU A 60 -9.10 -2.51 3.41
N GLY A 61 -10.41 -2.53 3.15
CA GLY A 61 -11.43 -3.02 4.09
C GLY A 61 -11.79 -2.07 5.24
N LEU A 62 -11.24 -0.85 5.26
CA LEU A 62 -11.60 0.18 6.23
C LEU A 62 -12.94 0.85 5.90
N GLY A 63 -13.63 1.40 6.90
CA GLY A 63 -14.83 2.21 6.71
C GLY A 63 -14.53 3.56 6.04
N LEU A 64 -15.55 4.22 5.47
CA LEU A 64 -15.38 5.48 4.73
C LEU A 64 -14.75 6.59 5.60
N LYS A 65 -15.09 6.63 6.90
CA LYS A 65 -14.56 7.64 7.82
C LYS A 65 -13.05 7.48 8.01
N GLU A 66 -12.60 6.25 8.19
CA GLU A 66 -11.20 5.88 8.37
C GLU A 66 -10.41 6.14 7.07
N GLN A 67 -10.98 5.78 5.92
CA GLN A 67 -10.39 6.06 4.61
C GLN A 67 -10.18 7.57 4.39
N LYS A 68 -11.20 8.40 4.68
CA LYS A 68 -11.10 9.86 4.57
C LYS A 68 -10.02 10.43 5.50
N ARG A 69 -10.04 10.03 6.77
CA ARG A 69 -9.03 10.46 7.75
C ARG A 69 -7.61 10.09 7.32
N SER A 70 -7.41 8.89 6.78
CA SER A 70 -6.10 8.44 6.30
C SER A 70 -5.64 9.27 5.09
N LEU A 71 -6.55 9.55 4.15
CA LEU A 71 -6.26 10.38 2.99
C LEU A 71 -5.95 11.84 3.38
N GLU A 72 -6.74 12.43 4.28
CA GLU A 72 -6.49 13.77 4.83
C GLU A 72 -5.10 13.84 5.47
N LEU A 73 -4.75 12.86 6.33
CA LEU A 73 -3.44 12.79 6.95
C LEU A 73 -2.31 12.66 5.92
N PHE A 74 -2.49 11.85 4.88
CA PHE A 74 -1.52 11.68 3.80
C PHE A 74 -1.33 13.00 3.02
N ILE A 75 -2.41 13.70 2.70
CA ILE A 75 -2.37 14.99 2.02
C ILE A 75 -1.64 16.04 2.86
N GLU A 76 -1.95 16.11 4.16
CA GLU A 76 -1.39 17.15 5.04
C GLU A 76 0.06 16.90 5.45
N LYS A 77 0.48 15.63 5.55
CA LYS A 77 1.75 15.25 6.20
C LYS A 77 2.74 14.57 5.28
N VAL A 78 2.31 13.96 4.18
CA VAL A 78 3.19 13.20 3.28
C VAL A 78 3.40 13.92 1.96
N ILE A 79 2.34 14.37 1.29
CA ILE A 79 2.45 15.06 -0.01
C ILE A 79 3.43 16.24 0.00
N PRO A 80 3.48 17.13 1.03
CA PRO A 80 4.37 18.30 1.00
C PRO A 80 5.86 17.98 0.87
N GLU A 81 6.30 16.78 1.28
CA GLU A 81 7.70 16.33 1.12
C GLU A 81 8.07 16.06 -0.35
N PHE A 82 7.06 15.83 -1.20
CA PHE A 82 7.22 15.50 -2.62
C PHE A 82 6.70 16.61 -3.56
N ASP A 83 6.17 17.71 -3.02
CA ASP A 83 5.60 18.85 -3.76
C ASP A 83 6.65 19.92 -4.09
N HIS A 84 7.89 19.50 -4.31
CA HIS A 84 8.98 20.38 -4.72
C HIS A 84 9.14 20.29 -6.22
N THR A 85 8.89 21.40 -6.92
CA THR A 85 9.29 21.58 -8.31
C THR A 85 10.81 21.63 -8.38
N ASP A 86 11.43 20.57 -8.91
CA ASP A 86 12.69 20.67 -9.64
C ASP A 86 12.45 21.23 -11.05
#